data_AF-A0A2V8SRV6-F1
#
_entry.id   AF-A0A2V8SRV6-F1
#
_cell.length_a   1.000
_cell.length_b   1.000
_cell.length_c   1.000
_cell.angle_alpha   90.00
_cell.angle_beta   90.00
_cell.angle_gamma   90.00
#
_symmetry.space_group_name_H-M   'P 1'
#
loop_
_entity.id
_entity.type
_entity.pdbx_description
1 polymer ?
#
loop_
_entity_poly.entity_id
_entity_poly.type
_entity_poly.pdbx_seq_one_letter_code
_entity_poly.pdbx_strand_id
1 'polypeptide(L)'
;MPATLDTILSRLQKVARNGNGWLACCPAHEDKKPSLSIDLSDTGAILLKCFAGCTTLDVCTALGIKTAELFPEGHGHGHPHRGHANGKHETGPIVDRYIYPDETGKPVLSVTRHVPKTFKQWHPAPNAPEGWALGRKARNPTETDARLVLYRLPQILEAVALGHTIYVCEGEKDANAMALAGLDSTTAPGGADQWLETYTATLKGAHVVVIADKDEKGREGAVKRCLALKPVSLSCKYLEMPGTNVKDPADFLTRGGTARNIIDLAAAQPEFDPDNPPETADRHLPPLDLASEVCPNPPATPDLIIEDILHRGLKMIVGGPSKAHKSWTYLSIAISVALGEPWLRFRTNAVNVLYVNFEVPRPFLIRRVILSLVLTRFRLARLGYSAGNPQGMPHAEYRPYRTRPGLQDGGRRQQREGSRQRTQAFAPYRPAFDRARRRGFDWRPLCQG
;
A
#
# COMPACT_ATOMS: atom_id res chain seq x y z
N MET A 1 -19.69 -18.86 -9.14
CA MET A 1 -18.60 -19.14 -10.09
C MET A 1 -18.31 -17.83 -10.80
N PRO A 2 -17.06 -17.34 -10.85
CA PRO A 2 -16.76 -16.09 -11.56
C PRO A 2 -17.16 -16.21 -13.03
N ALA A 3 -17.72 -15.14 -13.59
CA ALA A 3 -18.16 -15.12 -14.98
C ALA A 3 -16.94 -15.31 -15.89
N THR A 4 -16.91 -16.41 -16.65
CA THR A 4 -15.87 -16.58 -17.67
C THR A 4 -16.17 -15.68 -18.86
N LEU A 5 -15.14 -15.29 -19.59
CA LEU A 5 -15.28 -14.50 -20.81
C LEU A 5 -16.27 -15.13 -21.80
N ASP A 6 -16.21 -16.45 -21.97
CA ASP A 6 -17.15 -17.20 -22.82
C ASP A 6 -18.60 -17.11 -22.32
N THR A 7 -18.81 -17.08 -21.00
CA THR A 7 -20.14 -16.90 -20.39
C THR A 7 -20.69 -15.49 -20.64
N ILE A 8 -19.83 -14.47 -20.65
CA ILE A 8 -20.25 -13.09 -20.95
C ILE A 8 -20.56 -12.94 -22.44
N LEU A 9 -19.70 -13.46 -23.32
CA LEU A 9 -19.89 -13.35 -24.77
C LEU A 9 -21.16 -14.08 -25.24
N SER A 10 -21.49 -15.23 -24.65
CA SER A 10 -22.72 -15.97 -24.98
C SER A 10 -24.03 -15.25 -24.60
N ARG A 11 -23.96 -14.23 -23.73
CA ARG A 11 -25.12 -13.42 -23.31
C ARG A 11 -25.31 -12.15 -24.13
N LEU A 12 -24.41 -11.90 -25.09
CA LEU A 12 -24.39 -10.66 -25.87
C LEU A 12 -24.81 -10.90 -27.32
N GLN A 13 -25.37 -9.87 -27.95
CA GLN A 13 -25.80 -9.92 -29.35
C GLN A 13 -24.77 -9.29 -30.29
N LYS A 14 -24.72 -9.78 -31.54
CA LYS A 14 -23.81 -9.30 -32.60
C LYS A 14 -22.34 -9.26 -32.19
N VAL A 15 -21.89 -10.29 -31.48
CA VAL A 15 -20.51 -10.43 -31.04
C VAL A 15 -19.59 -10.63 -32.26
N ALA A 16 -18.61 -9.76 -32.41
CA ALA A 16 -17.59 -9.82 -33.45
C ALA A 16 -16.20 -9.58 -32.85
N ARG A 17 -15.16 -10.20 -33.43
CA ARG A 17 -13.77 -9.96 -33.04
C ARG A 17 -13.35 -8.54 -33.43
N ASN A 18 -12.64 -7.87 -32.53
CA ASN A 18 -12.04 -6.55 -32.79
C ASN A 18 -10.66 -6.48 -32.14
N GLY A 19 -9.60 -6.63 -32.93
CA GLY A 19 -8.23 -6.74 -32.42
C GLY A 19 -8.08 -7.94 -31.47
N ASN A 20 -7.55 -7.70 -30.28
CA ASN A 20 -7.39 -8.72 -29.22
C ASN A 20 -8.67 -8.95 -28.40
N GLY A 21 -9.75 -8.20 -28.67
CA GLY A 21 -11.02 -8.26 -27.93
C GLY A 21 -12.23 -8.55 -28.80
N TRP A 22 -13.38 -8.10 -28.32
CA TRP A 22 -14.69 -8.27 -28.95
C TRP A 22 -15.49 -6.97 -28.93
N LEU A 23 -16.33 -6.80 -29.94
CA LEU A 23 -17.40 -5.82 -29.97
C LEU A 23 -18.74 -6.55 -29.95
N ALA A 24 -19.70 -6.03 -29.20
CA ALA A 24 -21.07 -6.53 -29.14
C ALA A 24 -22.06 -5.39 -28.95
N CYS A 25 -23.35 -5.68 -29.12
CA CYS A 25 -24.40 -4.77 -28.71
C CYS A 25 -24.45 -4.68 -27.18
N CYS A 26 -24.50 -3.46 -26.66
CA CYS A 26 -24.66 -3.22 -25.23
C CYS A 26 -26.05 -3.66 -24.76
N PRO A 27 -26.17 -4.46 -23.69
CA PRO A 27 -27.46 -4.90 -23.17
C PRO A 27 -28.14 -3.86 -22.27
N ALA A 28 -27.43 -2.80 -21.86
CA ALA A 28 -27.94 -1.78 -20.95
C ALA A 28 -28.75 -0.66 -21.66
N HIS A 29 -28.79 -0.66 -23.00
CA HIS A 29 -29.63 0.23 -23.80
C HIS A 29 -30.09 -0.47 -25.08
N GLU A 30 -31.04 0.12 -25.80
CA GLU A 30 -31.45 -0.40 -27.11
C GLU A 30 -30.34 -0.20 -28.15
N ASP A 31 -29.50 -1.21 -28.33
CA ASP A 31 -28.31 -1.10 -29.17
C ASP A 31 -28.45 -1.83 -30.51
N LYS A 32 -28.57 -1.08 -31.61
CA LYS A 32 -28.66 -1.65 -32.97
C LYS A 32 -27.30 -1.89 -33.62
N LYS A 33 -26.26 -1.17 -33.20
CA LYS A 33 -24.88 -1.24 -33.71
C LYS A 33 -23.93 -1.57 -32.56
N PRO A 34 -23.05 -2.58 -32.66
CA PRO A 34 -22.17 -2.96 -31.56
C PRO A 34 -21.42 -1.77 -30.93
N SER A 35 -21.81 -1.38 -29.71
CA SER A 35 -21.21 -0.27 -28.96
C SER A 35 -20.50 -0.70 -27.68
N LEU A 36 -20.55 -1.98 -27.31
CA LEU A 36 -19.87 -2.55 -26.16
C LEU A 36 -18.58 -3.23 -26.58
N SER A 37 -17.44 -2.73 -26.11
CA SER A 37 -16.14 -3.39 -26.20
C SER A 37 -15.91 -4.27 -24.98
N ILE A 38 -15.45 -5.48 -25.23
CA ILE A 38 -15.06 -6.49 -24.24
C ILE A 38 -13.60 -6.86 -24.49
N ASP A 39 -12.74 -6.68 -23.51
CA ASP A 39 -11.33 -7.04 -23.56
C ASP A 39 -10.95 -7.93 -22.37
N LEU A 40 -9.91 -8.74 -22.55
CA LEU A 40 -9.29 -9.49 -21.45
C LEU A 40 -7.93 -8.87 -21.15
N SER A 41 -7.73 -8.45 -19.90
CA SER A 41 -6.43 -7.94 -19.43
C SER A 41 -5.42 -9.06 -19.21
N ASP A 42 -4.14 -8.71 -19.16
CA ASP A 42 -3.03 -9.65 -18.87
C ASP A 42 -3.15 -10.31 -17.48
N THR A 43 -3.91 -9.70 -16.56
CA THR A 43 -4.21 -10.22 -15.23
C THR A 43 -5.47 -11.09 -15.18
N GLY A 44 -6.10 -11.34 -16.33
CA GLY A 44 -7.31 -12.18 -16.45
C GLY A 44 -8.62 -11.47 -16.06
N ALA A 45 -8.60 -10.15 -15.83
CA ALA A 45 -9.81 -9.37 -15.62
C ALA A 45 -10.49 -9.02 -16.95
N ILE A 46 -11.82 -9.06 -16.97
CA ILE A 46 -12.67 -8.75 -18.12
C ILE A 46 -13.04 -7.26 -18.07
N LEU A 47 -12.67 -6.52 -19.10
CA LEU A 47 -12.92 -5.09 -19.22
C LEU A 47 -14.13 -4.86 -20.12
N LEU A 48 -15.10 -4.09 -19.64
CA LEU A 48 -16.31 -3.73 -20.37
C LEU A 48 -16.36 -2.21 -20.58
N LYS A 49 -16.51 -1.77 -21.83
CA LYS A 49 -16.64 -0.35 -22.17
C LYS A 49 -17.75 -0.13 -23.19
N CYS A 50 -18.80 0.60 -22.80
CA CYS A 50 -19.85 1.02 -23.71
C CYS A 50 -19.53 2.42 -24.29
N PHE A 51 -19.42 2.53 -25.61
CA PHE A 51 -19.17 3.80 -26.31
C PHE A 51 -20.41 4.70 -26.41
N ALA A 52 -21.60 4.18 -26.09
CA ALA A 52 -22.85 4.95 -26.04
C ALA A 52 -23.14 5.59 -24.67
N GLY A 53 -22.28 5.39 -23.65
CA GLY A 53 -22.37 6.09 -22.36
C GLY A 53 -22.89 5.29 -21.15
N CYS A 54 -23.26 4.02 -21.31
CA CYS A 54 -23.63 3.16 -20.17
C CYS A 54 -22.45 2.91 -19.22
N THR A 55 -22.71 2.90 -17.92
CA THR A 55 -21.68 2.56 -16.93
C THR A 55 -21.41 1.05 -16.92
N THR A 56 -20.23 0.62 -16.44
CA THR A 56 -19.93 -0.81 -16.27
C THR A 56 -20.94 -1.49 -15.34
N LEU A 57 -21.46 -0.76 -14.35
CA LEU A 57 -22.50 -1.28 -13.45
C LEU A 57 -23.79 -1.57 -14.22
N ASP A 58 -24.24 -0.65 -15.08
CA ASP A 58 -25.45 -0.84 -15.89
C ASP A 58 -25.32 -2.06 -16.80
N VAL A 59 -24.16 -2.23 -17.43
CA VAL A 59 -23.86 -3.39 -18.29
C VAL A 59 -23.83 -4.69 -17.49
N CYS A 60 -23.19 -4.71 -16.32
CA CYS A 60 -23.16 -5.88 -15.44
C CYS A 60 -24.55 -6.26 -14.94
N THR A 61 -25.36 -5.27 -14.53
CA THR A 61 -26.74 -5.47 -14.09
C THR A 61 -27.58 -6.05 -15.23
N ALA A 62 -27.48 -5.51 -16.45
CA ALA A 62 -28.18 -6.03 -17.62
C ALA A 62 -27.73 -7.46 -18.02
N LEU A 63 -26.47 -7.81 -17.76
CA LEU A 63 -25.92 -9.15 -17.98
C LEU A 63 -26.22 -10.15 -16.85
N GLY A 64 -26.80 -9.69 -15.74
CA GLY A 64 -27.08 -10.51 -14.56
C GLY A 64 -25.82 -11.02 -13.86
N ILE A 65 -24.75 -10.23 -13.85
CA ILE A 65 -23.48 -10.53 -13.17
C ILE A 65 -23.12 -9.40 -12.20
N LYS A 66 -22.41 -9.73 -11.11
CA LYS A 66 -21.84 -8.70 -10.23
C LYS A 66 -20.55 -8.14 -10.84
N THR A 67 -20.26 -6.87 -10.60
CA THR A 67 -19.00 -6.24 -11.05
C THR A 67 -17.76 -6.95 -10.53
N ALA A 68 -17.82 -7.56 -9.34
CA ALA A 68 -16.74 -8.37 -8.78
C ALA A 68 -16.43 -9.63 -9.61
N GLU A 69 -17.39 -10.15 -10.37
CA GLU A 69 -17.21 -11.34 -11.21
C GLU A 69 -16.42 -11.05 -12.50
N LEU A 70 -16.16 -9.78 -12.81
CA LEU A 70 -15.25 -9.39 -13.90
C LEU A 70 -13.78 -9.60 -13.55
N PHE A 71 -13.46 -9.85 -12.28
CA PHE A 71 -12.10 -9.99 -11.78
C PHE A 71 -11.87 -11.41 -11.26
N PRO A 72 -10.69 -12.01 -11.50
CA PRO A 72 -10.35 -13.30 -10.92
C PRO A 72 -10.30 -13.22 -9.38
N GLU A 73 -10.81 -14.26 -8.70
CA GLU A 73 -10.87 -14.32 -7.24
C GLU A 73 -9.47 -14.13 -6.62
N GLY A 74 -9.30 -13.08 -5.81
CA GLY A 74 -8.03 -12.73 -5.17
C GLY A 74 -7.56 -11.29 -5.36
N HIS A 75 -8.20 -10.52 -6.25
CA HIS A 75 -7.97 -9.08 -6.38
C HIS A 75 -9.03 -8.30 -5.60
N GLY A 76 -8.88 -8.27 -4.28
CA GLY A 76 -9.60 -7.31 -3.44
C GLY A 76 -9.30 -5.87 -3.86
N HIS A 77 -10.20 -4.96 -3.51
CA HIS A 77 -10.08 -3.51 -3.68
C HIS A 77 -8.82 -2.98 -2.99
N GLY A 78 -7.66 -3.15 -3.64
CA GLY A 78 -6.36 -2.69 -3.21
C GLY A 78 -5.94 -1.50 -4.06
N HIS A 79 -5.41 -0.48 -3.38
CA HIS A 79 -4.75 0.69 -3.92
C HIS A 79 -3.97 0.41 -5.22
N PRO A 80 -3.99 1.31 -6.22
CA PRO A 80 -3.26 1.09 -7.45
C PRO A 80 -1.77 0.95 -7.13
N HIS A 81 -1.23 -0.25 -7.40
CA HIS A 81 0.17 -0.56 -7.29
C HIS A 81 0.98 0.42 -8.15
N ARG A 82 1.88 1.18 -7.52
CA ARG A 82 3.00 1.86 -8.17
C ARG A 82 3.94 0.79 -8.75
N GLY A 83 3.64 0.34 -9.96
CA GLY A 83 4.59 -0.33 -10.84
C GLY A 83 5.29 0.72 -11.69
N HIS A 84 6.60 0.90 -11.51
CA HIS A 84 7.43 1.63 -12.45
C HIS A 84 7.49 0.85 -13.78
N ALA A 85 6.51 1.10 -14.65
CA ALA A 85 6.57 0.77 -16.07
C ALA A 85 6.38 2.08 -16.84
N ASN A 86 7.32 2.37 -17.75
CA ASN A 86 7.32 3.56 -18.62
C ASN A 86 6.21 3.51 -19.70
N GLY A 87 4.96 3.30 -19.29
CA GLY A 87 3.78 3.49 -20.13
C GLY A 87 3.04 4.72 -19.66
N LYS A 88 2.88 5.74 -20.50
CA LYS A 88 2.00 6.88 -20.21
C LYS A 88 0.60 6.32 -19.97
N HIS A 89 0.13 6.30 -18.71
CA HIS A 89 -1.29 6.08 -18.44
C HIS A 89 -2.07 7.13 -19.22
N GLU A 90 -2.90 6.69 -20.17
CA GLU A 90 -3.77 7.60 -20.91
C GLU A 90 -4.72 8.26 -19.91
N THR A 91 -4.56 9.57 -19.72
CA THR A 91 -5.50 10.35 -18.92
C THR A 91 -6.84 10.36 -19.65
N GLY A 92 -7.85 9.73 -19.07
CA GLY A 92 -9.19 9.71 -19.65
C GLY A 92 -9.91 11.07 -19.52
N PRO A 93 -11.23 11.11 -19.70
CA PRO A 93 -11.98 12.36 -19.86
C PRO A 93 -11.87 13.25 -18.60
N ILE A 94 -11.99 14.56 -18.81
CA ILE A 94 -12.13 15.53 -17.74
C ILE A 94 -13.50 15.33 -17.10
N VAL A 95 -13.52 15.19 -15.78
CA VAL A 95 -14.75 15.14 -14.96
C VAL A 95 -15.04 16.49 -14.35
N ASP A 96 -14.00 17.26 -14.03
CA ASP A 96 -14.16 18.57 -13.41
C ASP A 96 -12.99 19.51 -13.77
N ARG A 97 -13.24 20.82 -13.75
CA ARG A 97 -12.25 21.87 -14.01
C ARG A 97 -12.41 22.99 -12.99
N TYR A 98 -11.39 23.17 -12.16
CA TYR A 98 -11.34 24.19 -11.12
C TYR A 98 -10.47 25.37 -11.58
N ILE A 99 -11.05 26.57 -11.59
CA ILE A 99 -10.35 27.80 -11.98
C ILE A 99 -9.88 28.55 -10.75
N TYR A 100 -8.61 28.95 -10.76
CA TYR A 100 -7.97 29.76 -9.73
C TYR A 100 -7.81 31.18 -10.27
N PRO A 101 -8.69 32.12 -9.88
CA PRO A 101 -8.54 33.52 -10.20
C PRO A 101 -7.56 34.23 -9.25
N ASP A 102 -6.90 35.27 -9.74
CA ASP A 102 -6.21 36.26 -8.91
C ASP A 102 -7.20 37.19 -8.18
N GLU A 103 -6.69 38.17 -7.45
CA GLU A 103 -7.49 39.10 -6.64
C GLU A 103 -8.48 39.94 -7.46
N THR A 104 -8.23 40.09 -8.76
CA THR A 104 -9.09 40.83 -9.68
C THR A 104 -10.13 39.96 -10.36
N GLY A 105 -10.10 38.64 -10.10
CA GLY A 105 -10.96 37.66 -10.78
C GLY A 105 -10.35 37.07 -12.05
N LYS A 106 -9.13 37.48 -12.44
CA LYS A 106 -8.50 36.99 -13.66
C LYS A 106 -7.93 35.58 -13.46
N PRO A 107 -8.27 34.59 -14.31
CA PRO A 107 -7.74 33.23 -14.18
C PRO A 107 -6.21 33.19 -14.28
N VAL A 108 -5.54 32.56 -13.32
CA VAL A 108 -4.07 32.37 -13.30
C VAL A 108 -3.65 30.90 -13.31
N LEU A 109 -4.55 30.00 -12.89
CA LEU A 109 -4.33 28.56 -12.89
C LEU A 109 -5.67 27.84 -13.11
N SER A 110 -5.60 26.66 -13.71
CA SER A 110 -6.72 25.72 -13.78
C SER A 110 -6.26 24.33 -13.41
N VAL A 111 -7.08 23.58 -12.69
CA VAL A 111 -6.83 22.20 -12.30
C VAL A 111 -7.97 21.35 -12.85
N THR A 112 -7.66 20.37 -13.68
CA THR A 112 -8.65 19.40 -14.17
C THR A 112 -8.51 18.08 -13.46
N ARG A 113 -9.64 17.49 -13.08
CA ARG A 113 -9.74 16.12 -12.58
C ARG A 113 -10.16 15.20 -13.72
N HIS A 114 -9.44 14.10 -13.90
CA HIS A 114 -9.71 13.10 -14.93
C HIS A 114 -10.11 11.75 -14.32
N VAL A 115 -10.63 10.85 -15.14
CA VAL A 115 -10.85 9.43 -14.81
C VAL A 115 -9.90 8.56 -15.65
N PRO A 116 -9.09 7.66 -15.05
CA PRO A 116 -8.94 7.40 -13.61
C PRO A 116 -8.35 8.61 -12.85
N LYS A 117 -8.60 8.69 -11.52
CA LYS A 117 -8.32 9.87 -10.64
C LYS A 117 -6.89 10.38 -10.85
N THR A 118 -6.77 11.35 -11.75
CA THR A 118 -5.52 12.04 -12.10
C THR A 118 -5.82 13.52 -12.23
N PHE A 119 -4.88 14.34 -11.80
CA PHE A 119 -5.02 15.79 -11.83
C PHE A 119 -4.02 16.37 -12.81
N LYS A 120 -4.46 17.32 -13.63
CA LYS A 120 -3.60 18.11 -14.50
C LYS A 120 -3.76 19.58 -14.18
N GLN A 121 -2.64 20.28 -14.20
CA GLN A 121 -2.61 21.72 -14.00
C GLN A 121 -2.34 22.43 -15.32
N TRP A 122 -3.00 23.56 -15.50
CA TRP A 122 -3.02 24.33 -16.73
C TRP A 122 -2.80 25.80 -16.41
N HIS A 123 -2.08 26.50 -17.28
CA HIS A 123 -1.91 27.95 -17.18
C HIS A 123 -2.64 28.66 -18.33
N PRO A 124 -3.09 29.91 -18.14
CA PRO A 124 -3.68 30.70 -19.20
C PRO A 124 -2.70 30.88 -20.35
N ALA A 125 -3.15 30.57 -21.55
CA ALA A 125 -2.40 30.72 -22.79
C ALA A 125 -3.39 31.18 -23.88
N PRO A 126 -3.51 32.49 -24.14
CA PRO A 126 -4.51 33.04 -25.09
C PRO A 126 -4.48 32.41 -26.48
N ASN A 127 -3.31 31.91 -26.90
CA ASN A 127 -3.09 31.30 -28.21
C ASN A 127 -3.28 29.77 -28.22
N ALA A 128 -3.59 29.15 -27.08
CA ALA A 128 -3.83 27.71 -26.97
C ALA A 128 -5.32 27.37 -27.19
N PRO A 129 -5.64 26.13 -27.60
CA PRO A 129 -7.03 25.66 -27.64
C PRO A 129 -7.73 25.86 -26.29
N GLU A 130 -8.93 26.44 -26.31
CA GLU A 130 -9.70 26.83 -25.11
C GLU A 130 -9.01 27.86 -24.18
N GLY A 131 -7.90 28.47 -24.59
CA GLY A 131 -7.16 29.46 -23.79
C GLY A 131 -6.28 28.87 -22.68
N TRP A 132 -6.02 27.56 -22.68
CA TRP A 132 -5.27 26.86 -21.64
C TRP A 132 -4.13 26.00 -22.20
N ALA A 133 -2.95 26.06 -21.56
CA ALA A 133 -1.82 25.21 -21.88
C ALA A 133 -1.45 24.31 -20.70
N LEU A 134 -1.07 23.05 -21.00
CA LEU A 134 -0.75 22.04 -19.99
C LEU A 134 0.59 22.33 -19.29
N GLY A 135 0.61 22.15 -17.97
CA GLY A 135 1.82 22.25 -17.14
C GLY A 135 1.84 23.49 -16.26
N ARG A 136 2.72 23.47 -15.24
CA ARG A 136 3.08 24.66 -14.47
C ARG A 136 4.05 25.49 -15.29
N LYS A 137 3.76 26.77 -15.50
CA LYS A 137 4.65 27.66 -16.26
C LYS A 137 6.03 27.82 -15.60
N ALA A 138 6.16 27.54 -14.29
CA ALA A 138 7.40 27.72 -13.56
C ALA A 138 7.82 26.44 -12.80
N ARG A 139 8.96 25.86 -13.20
CA ARG A 139 9.70 24.83 -12.43
C ARG A 139 10.68 25.47 -11.43
N ASN A 140 10.88 26.80 -11.52
CA ASN A 140 11.67 27.64 -10.64
C ASN A 140 10.84 28.90 -10.26
N PRO A 141 10.74 29.28 -8.97
CA PRO A 141 9.91 30.41 -8.51
C PRO A 141 10.35 31.81 -8.99
N THR A 142 11.48 31.93 -9.70
CA THR A 142 12.12 33.22 -10.00
C THR A 142 11.94 33.70 -11.45
N GLU A 143 11.32 32.93 -12.35
CA GLU A 143 11.06 33.39 -13.72
C GLU A 143 9.57 33.30 -14.08
N THR A 144 8.93 34.47 -14.03
CA THR A 144 7.72 34.86 -14.77
C THR A 144 6.46 34.00 -14.60
N ASP A 145 5.67 34.41 -13.60
CA ASP A 145 4.23 34.65 -13.78
C ASP A 145 3.32 33.42 -13.98
N ALA A 146 3.52 32.40 -13.14
CA ALA A 146 2.41 31.59 -12.65
C ALA A 146 2.27 31.84 -11.15
N ARG A 147 1.63 32.96 -10.79
CA ARG A 147 1.27 33.26 -9.40
C ARG A 147 0.35 32.16 -8.90
N LEU A 148 0.87 31.29 -8.04
CA LEU A 148 0.07 30.26 -7.39
C LEU A 148 -0.72 30.91 -6.27
N VAL A 149 -2.03 30.76 -6.33
CA VAL A 149 -2.99 31.36 -5.39
C VAL A 149 -3.86 30.29 -4.76
N LEU A 150 -4.52 30.64 -3.66
CA LEU A 150 -5.56 29.82 -3.06
C LEU A 150 -6.78 29.72 -3.99
N TYR A 151 -7.47 28.59 -3.95
CA TYR A 151 -8.72 28.40 -4.68
C TYR A 151 -9.79 29.37 -4.15
N ARG A 152 -10.59 29.98 -5.05
CA ARG A 152 -11.61 30.98 -4.68
C ARG A 152 -11.03 32.26 -4.03
N LEU A 153 -9.82 32.67 -4.42
CA LEU A 153 -9.09 33.78 -3.78
C LEU A 153 -9.91 35.07 -3.57
N PRO A 154 -10.64 35.63 -4.55
CA PRO A 154 -11.44 36.85 -4.33
C PRO A 154 -12.43 36.72 -3.18
N GLN A 155 -13.15 35.60 -3.12
CA GLN A 155 -14.13 35.32 -2.06
C GLN A 155 -13.44 35.16 -0.71
N ILE A 156 -12.26 34.54 -0.68
CA ILE A 156 -11.49 34.37 0.56
C ILE A 156 -10.97 35.71 1.07
N LEU A 157 -10.49 36.59 0.19
CA LEU A 157 -10.05 37.93 0.61
C LEU A 157 -11.20 38.76 1.19
N GLU A 158 -12.38 38.69 0.57
CA GLU A 158 -13.59 39.31 1.09
C GLU A 158 -13.97 38.74 2.47
N ALA A 159 -14.00 37.42 2.61
CA ALA A 159 -14.32 36.75 3.86
C ALA A 159 -13.31 37.09 4.98
N VAL A 160 -12.02 37.16 4.67
CA VAL A 160 -10.98 37.59 5.62
C VAL A 160 -11.20 39.05 6.04
N ALA A 161 -11.52 39.95 5.11
CA ALA A 161 -11.79 41.35 5.42
C ALA A 161 -13.05 41.52 6.30
N LEU A 162 -14.05 40.67 6.14
CA LEU A 162 -15.25 40.62 6.97
C LEU A 162 -15.05 39.90 8.32
N GLY A 163 -13.87 39.34 8.58
CA GLY A 163 -13.56 38.60 9.80
C GLY A 163 -14.25 37.24 9.89
N HIS A 164 -14.68 36.67 8.76
CA HIS A 164 -15.26 35.34 8.73
C HIS A 164 -14.22 34.24 8.99
N THR A 165 -14.70 33.07 9.37
CA THR A 165 -13.86 31.87 9.51
C THR A 165 -13.62 31.23 8.14
N ILE A 166 -12.35 31.03 7.80
CA ILE A 166 -11.91 30.39 6.57
C ILE A 166 -11.62 28.91 6.78
N TYR A 167 -12.31 28.04 6.04
CA TYR A 167 -12.14 26.59 6.08
C TYR A 167 -11.16 26.13 5.00
N VAL A 168 -10.00 25.60 5.41
CA VAL A 168 -8.93 25.15 4.51
C VAL A 168 -9.04 23.64 4.31
N CYS A 169 -9.55 23.21 3.15
CA CYS A 169 -9.74 21.81 2.77
C CYS A 169 -8.49 21.23 2.10
N GLU A 170 -8.44 19.90 1.94
CA GLU A 170 -7.39 19.24 1.16
C GLU A 170 -7.57 19.44 -0.35
N GLY A 171 -8.79 19.31 -0.88
CA GLY A 171 -9.05 19.35 -2.32
C GLY A 171 -10.14 20.33 -2.76
N GLU A 172 -10.18 20.64 -4.06
CA GLU A 172 -11.13 21.60 -4.63
C GLU A 172 -12.58 21.11 -4.55
N LYS A 173 -12.78 19.78 -4.63
CA LYS A 173 -14.09 19.14 -4.47
C LYS A 173 -14.70 19.45 -3.10
N ASP A 174 -13.91 19.31 -2.04
CA ASP A 174 -14.36 19.52 -0.66
C ASP A 174 -14.56 21.01 -0.38
N ALA A 175 -13.65 21.85 -0.88
CA ALA A 175 -13.82 23.30 -0.86
C ALA A 175 -15.14 23.71 -1.55
N ASN A 176 -15.44 23.18 -2.74
CA ASN A 176 -16.70 23.48 -3.43
C ASN A 176 -17.94 22.99 -2.68
N ALA A 177 -17.90 21.78 -2.11
CA ALA A 177 -19.02 21.26 -1.33
C ALA A 177 -19.33 22.15 -0.12
N MET A 178 -18.30 22.59 0.61
CA MET A 178 -18.45 23.50 1.74
C MET A 178 -18.91 24.91 1.32
N ALA A 179 -18.39 25.42 0.21
CA ALA A 179 -18.81 26.71 -0.34
C ALA A 179 -20.28 26.69 -0.77
N LEU A 180 -20.73 25.61 -1.40
CA LEU A 180 -22.13 25.42 -1.77
C LEU A 180 -23.04 25.33 -0.53
N ALA A 181 -22.51 24.83 0.59
CA ALA A 181 -23.20 24.82 1.88
C ALA A 181 -23.17 26.18 2.61
N GLY A 182 -22.54 27.21 2.03
CA GLY A 182 -22.50 28.57 2.58
C GLY A 182 -21.32 28.86 3.52
N LEU A 183 -20.23 28.08 3.44
CA LEU A 183 -19.01 28.30 4.23
C LEU A 183 -17.90 28.91 3.36
N ASP A 184 -17.13 29.83 3.93
CA ASP A 184 -15.96 30.41 3.26
C ASP A 184 -14.81 29.39 3.25
N SER A 185 -14.71 28.61 2.17
CA SER A 185 -13.78 27.49 2.05
C SER A 185 -12.81 27.61 0.87
N THR A 186 -11.60 27.08 1.06
CA THR A 186 -10.52 27.13 0.06
C THR A 186 -9.62 25.89 0.12
N THR A 187 -8.72 25.76 -0.84
CA THR A 187 -7.62 24.79 -0.86
C THR A 187 -6.42 25.36 -1.64
N ALA A 188 -5.25 24.76 -1.48
CA ALA A 188 -4.06 25.01 -2.27
C ALA A 188 -3.97 24.06 -3.48
N PRO A 189 -3.44 24.52 -4.63
CA PRO A 189 -3.29 23.66 -5.80
C PRO A 189 -2.25 22.57 -5.57
N GLY A 190 -2.66 21.30 -5.71
CA GLY A 190 -1.80 20.14 -5.48
C GLY A 190 -1.99 19.43 -4.14
N GLY A 191 -2.95 19.87 -3.32
CA GLY A 191 -3.40 19.15 -2.13
C GLY A 191 -2.38 19.09 -0.99
N ALA A 192 -2.44 18.00 -0.20
CA ALA A 192 -1.74 17.84 1.08
C ALA A 192 -0.21 18.03 1.06
N ASP A 193 0.45 17.84 -0.08
CA ASP A 193 1.92 17.79 -0.19
C ASP A 193 2.58 19.14 -0.55
N GLN A 194 1.82 20.21 -0.85
CA GLN A 194 2.40 21.47 -1.35
C GLN A 194 1.74 22.73 -0.78
N TRP A 195 2.10 23.08 0.47
CA TRP A 195 1.73 24.37 1.07
C TRP A 195 2.88 25.38 0.92
N LEU A 196 2.59 26.55 0.36
CA LEU A 196 3.57 27.62 0.11
C LEU A 196 3.34 28.80 1.06
N GLU A 197 4.41 29.56 1.31
CA GLU A 197 4.37 30.77 2.15
C GLU A 197 3.39 31.82 1.61
N THR A 198 3.22 31.91 0.29
CA THR A 198 2.25 32.83 -0.33
C THR A 198 0.80 32.52 0.06
N TYR A 199 0.46 31.24 0.28
CA TYR A 199 -0.87 30.86 0.77
C TYR A 199 -1.06 31.26 2.23
N THR A 200 -0.03 31.03 3.06
CA THR A 200 0.01 31.48 4.45
C THR A 200 -0.17 33.00 4.55
N ALA A 201 0.54 33.76 3.72
CA ALA A 201 0.45 35.22 3.68
C ALA A 201 -0.95 35.72 3.31
N THR A 202 -1.68 35.00 2.45
CA THR A 202 -3.06 35.32 2.06
C THR A 202 -4.03 35.24 3.25
N LEU A 203 -3.79 34.33 4.18
CA LEU A 203 -4.66 34.07 5.34
C LEU A 203 -4.16 34.75 6.63
N LYS A 204 -3.22 35.70 6.51
CA LYS A 204 -2.71 36.47 7.64
C LYS A 204 -3.85 37.27 8.29
N GLY A 205 -3.98 37.15 9.61
CA GLY A 205 -5.03 37.82 10.39
C GLY A 205 -6.42 37.21 10.24
N ALA A 206 -6.57 36.04 9.62
CA ALA A 206 -7.85 35.35 9.50
C ALA A 206 -8.12 34.42 10.70
N HIS A 207 -9.39 34.08 10.94
CA HIS A 207 -9.77 32.88 11.69
C HIS A 207 -9.74 31.69 10.74
N VAL A 208 -8.93 30.66 11.00
CA VAL A 208 -8.79 29.51 10.09
C VAL A 208 -9.15 28.20 10.77
N VAL A 209 -9.84 27.34 10.03
CA VAL A 209 -10.13 25.95 10.41
C VAL A 209 -9.55 25.06 9.31
N VAL A 210 -8.48 24.36 9.62
CA VAL A 210 -7.86 23.40 8.69
C VAL A 210 -8.55 22.07 8.83
N ILE A 211 -9.06 21.56 7.71
CA ILE A 211 -9.74 20.28 7.67
C ILE A 211 -8.78 19.19 7.19
N ALA A 212 -8.78 18.07 7.92
CA ALA A 212 -8.05 16.87 7.57
C ALA A 212 -8.98 15.84 6.92
N ASP A 213 -8.54 15.28 5.79
CA ASP A 213 -9.10 14.05 5.26
C ASP A 213 -8.76 12.90 6.21
N LYS A 214 -9.67 11.93 6.34
CA LYS A 214 -9.58 10.82 7.30
C LYS A 214 -8.65 9.70 6.82
N ASP A 215 -7.44 10.07 6.43
CA ASP A 215 -6.33 9.17 6.13
C ASP A 215 -5.00 9.74 6.64
N GLU A 216 -3.97 8.89 6.66
CA GLU A 216 -2.65 9.25 7.21
C GLU A 216 -2.06 10.50 6.55
N LYS A 217 -2.16 10.59 5.21
CA LYS A 217 -1.57 11.72 4.46
C LYS A 217 -2.37 13.00 4.63
N GLY A 218 -3.70 12.89 4.66
CA GLY A 218 -4.59 14.03 4.90
C GLY A 218 -4.35 14.64 6.27
N ARG A 219 -4.16 13.81 7.30
CA ARG A 219 -3.81 14.24 8.66
C ARG A 219 -2.44 14.91 8.71
N GLU A 220 -1.40 14.29 8.15
CA GLU A 220 -0.06 14.90 8.08
C GLU A 220 -0.05 16.24 7.33
N GLY A 221 -0.77 16.30 6.20
CA GLY A 221 -0.91 17.53 5.42
C GLY A 221 -1.63 18.63 6.19
N ALA A 222 -2.70 18.30 6.90
CA ALA A 222 -3.43 19.24 7.74
C ALA A 222 -2.57 19.78 8.89
N VAL A 223 -1.80 18.93 9.58
CA VAL A 223 -0.86 19.37 10.62
C VAL A 223 0.18 20.34 10.06
N LYS A 224 0.77 20.06 8.88
CA LYS A 224 1.70 20.97 8.21
C LYS A 224 1.08 22.34 7.91
N ARG A 225 -0.18 22.37 7.45
CA ARG A 225 -0.93 23.61 7.20
C ARG A 225 -1.20 24.37 8.50
N CYS A 226 -1.61 23.68 9.56
CA CYS A 226 -1.80 24.30 10.88
C CYS A 226 -0.51 24.93 11.40
N LEU A 227 0.62 24.22 11.33
CA LEU A 227 1.93 24.75 11.75
C LEU A 227 2.33 26.01 10.97
N ALA A 228 2.04 26.06 9.67
CA ALA A 228 2.32 27.23 8.84
C ALA A 228 1.38 28.42 9.14
N LEU A 229 0.10 28.16 9.43
CA LEU A 229 -0.92 29.18 9.61
C LEU A 229 -1.01 29.71 11.04
N LYS A 230 -0.71 28.89 12.06
CA LYS A 230 -0.79 29.28 13.47
C LYS A 230 -0.04 30.58 13.82
N PRO A 231 1.18 30.86 13.33
CA PRO A 231 1.88 32.10 13.68
C PRO A 231 1.32 33.37 13.02
N VAL A 232 0.49 33.26 11.98
CA VAL A 232 0.00 34.42 11.19
C VAL A 232 -1.50 34.65 11.29
N SER A 233 -2.28 33.66 11.73
CA SER A 233 -3.74 33.72 11.86
C SER A 233 -4.15 34.26 13.24
N LEU A 234 -5.36 34.81 13.35
CA LEU A 234 -5.95 35.21 14.64
C LEU A 234 -6.30 33.99 15.49
N SER A 235 -6.73 32.92 14.84
CA SER A 235 -7.06 31.63 15.44
C SER A 235 -6.86 30.56 14.38
N CYS A 236 -6.33 29.41 14.80
CA CYS A 236 -6.10 28.29 13.91
C CYS A 236 -6.57 27.02 14.63
N LYS A 237 -7.56 26.35 14.06
CA LYS A 237 -8.10 25.10 14.60
C LYS A 237 -7.91 23.96 13.61
N TYR A 238 -7.72 22.77 14.16
CA TYR A 238 -7.70 21.53 13.40
C TYR A 238 -9.07 20.86 13.50
N LEU A 239 -9.60 20.36 12.39
CA LEU A 239 -10.88 19.66 12.36
C LEU A 239 -10.81 18.41 11.49
N GLU A 240 -11.28 17.29 12.02
CA GLU A 240 -11.59 16.08 11.24
C GLU A 240 -13.10 15.83 11.30
N MET A 241 -13.70 15.42 10.18
CA MET A 241 -15.15 15.15 10.15
C MET A 241 -15.53 13.93 11.03
N PRO A 242 -16.62 14.02 11.82
CA PRO A 242 -17.08 12.91 12.64
C PRO A 242 -17.69 11.78 11.80
N GLY A 243 -17.73 10.58 12.36
CA GLY A 243 -18.29 9.39 11.73
C GLY A 243 -17.23 8.46 11.13
N THR A 244 -17.46 7.15 11.22
CA THR A 244 -16.51 6.11 10.80
C THR A 244 -16.49 5.90 9.28
N ASN A 245 -17.58 6.24 8.59
CA ASN A 245 -17.73 6.11 7.14
C ASN A 245 -17.71 7.47 6.42
N VAL A 246 -17.16 8.51 7.06
CA VAL A 246 -17.02 9.85 6.50
C VAL A 246 -15.53 10.09 6.24
N LYS A 247 -15.19 10.34 4.97
CA LYS A 247 -13.80 10.50 4.55
C LYS A 247 -13.34 11.95 4.55
N ASP A 248 -14.20 12.83 4.06
CA ASP A 248 -13.93 14.21 3.75
C ASP A 248 -15.20 15.06 3.99
N PRO A 249 -15.12 16.40 3.98
CA PRO A 249 -16.28 17.28 4.13
C PRO A 249 -17.37 17.06 3.09
N ALA A 250 -17.01 16.73 1.84
CA ALA A 250 -18.01 16.47 0.81
C ALA A 250 -18.85 15.22 1.12
N ASP A 251 -18.22 14.15 1.62
CA ASP A 251 -18.88 12.93 2.08
C ASP A 251 -19.76 13.19 3.31
N PHE A 252 -19.30 14.02 4.25
CA PHE A 252 -20.09 14.46 5.40
C PHE A 252 -21.39 15.16 4.97
N LEU A 253 -21.28 16.15 4.07
CA LEU A 253 -22.43 16.91 3.56
C LEU A 253 -23.38 16.03 2.74
N THR A 254 -22.85 15.14 1.90
CA THR A 254 -23.66 14.20 1.09
C THR A 254 -24.48 13.25 1.96
N ARG A 255 -24.02 12.96 3.19
CA ARG A 255 -24.70 12.08 4.15
C ARG A 255 -25.69 12.82 5.07
N GLY A 256 -26.03 14.05 4.74
CA GLY A 256 -27.00 14.86 5.50
C GLY A 256 -26.38 15.71 6.61
N GLY A 257 -25.04 15.76 6.70
CA GLY A 257 -24.37 16.79 7.49
C GLY A 257 -24.67 18.18 6.93
N THR A 258 -24.74 19.19 7.81
CA THR A 258 -25.04 20.58 7.42
C THR A 258 -23.85 21.50 7.68
N ALA A 259 -23.84 22.66 7.02
CA ALA A 259 -22.86 23.72 7.33
C ALA A 259 -22.91 24.12 8.81
N ARG A 260 -24.10 24.15 9.42
CA ARG A 260 -24.24 24.44 10.84
C ARG A 260 -23.51 23.41 11.70
N ASN A 261 -23.61 22.12 11.37
CA ASN A 261 -22.86 21.09 12.08
C ASN A 261 -21.35 21.32 11.99
N ILE A 262 -20.83 21.70 10.82
CA ILE A 262 -19.40 21.98 10.64
C ILE A 262 -18.97 23.19 11.50
N ILE A 263 -19.79 24.26 11.52
CA ILE A 263 -19.54 25.44 12.35
C ILE A 263 -19.51 25.06 13.83
N ASP A 264 -20.49 24.29 14.31
CA ASP A 264 -20.58 23.88 15.71
C ASP A 264 -19.39 22.98 16.10
N LEU A 265 -19.01 22.05 15.20
CA LEU A 265 -17.82 21.21 15.39
C LEU A 265 -16.54 22.05 15.47
N ALA A 266 -16.35 23.01 14.56
CA ALA A 266 -15.20 23.90 14.56
C ALA A 266 -15.16 24.81 15.80
N ALA A 267 -16.31 25.29 16.27
CA ALA A 267 -16.42 26.08 17.48
C ALA A 267 -15.97 25.28 18.71
N ALA A 268 -16.34 23.99 18.77
CA ALA A 268 -15.98 23.08 19.86
C ALA A 268 -14.50 22.63 19.85
N GLN A 269 -13.78 22.76 18.72
CA GLN A 269 -12.36 22.43 18.68
C GLN A 269 -11.53 23.45 19.47
N PRO A 270 -10.49 23.02 20.21
CA PRO A 270 -9.54 23.93 20.82
C PRO A 270 -8.70 24.64 19.75
N GLU A 271 -7.97 25.69 20.17
CA GLU A 271 -6.88 26.22 19.36
C GLU A 271 -5.85 25.13 19.08
N PHE A 272 -5.30 25.12 17.86
CA PHE A 272 -4.24 24.20 17.49
C PHE A 272 -2.99 24.47 18.33
N ASP A 273 -2.52 23.42 18.99
CA ASP A 273 -1.30 23.41 19.79
C ASP A 273 -0.14 22.82 18.95
N PRO A 274 0.87 23.62 18.57
CA PRO A 274 2.04 23.13 17.84
C PRO A 274 2.86 22.09 18.61
N ASP A 275 2.84 22.12 19.95
CA ASP A 275 3.64 21.24 20.80
C ASP A 275 2.93 19.89 21.03
N ASN A 276 1.60 19.86 20.84
CA ASN A 276 0.79 18.66 20.94
C ASN A 276 -0.18 18.53 19.75
N PRO A 277 0.33 18.31 18.52
CA PRO A 277 -0.52 18.15 17.36
C PRO A 277 -1.40 16.89 17.51
N PRO A 278 -2.61 16.87 16.94
CA PRO A 278 -3.48 15.71 16.96
C PRO A 278 -2.72 14.46 16.50
N GLU A 279 -2.74 13.40 17.30
CA GLU A 279 -1.95 12.19 17.06
C GLU A 279 -2.19 11.64 15.65
N THR A 280 -1.17 11.72 14.79
CA THR A 280 -1.04 10.80 13.68
C THR A 280 -0.75 9.44 14.32
N ALA A 281 -1.69 8.50 14.22
CA ALA A 281 -1.48 7.13 14.66
C ALA A 281 -0.07 6.67 14.25
N ASP A 282 0.71 6.16 15.21
CA ASP A 282 2.05 5.55 15.09
C ASP A 282 3.32 6.38 15.39
N ARG A 283 3.31 7.39 16.27
CA ARG A 283 4.57 8.01 16.75
C ARG A 283 4.81 8.03 18.26
N HIS A 284 4.26 7.07 19.00
CA HIS A 284 4.75 6.82 20.35
C HIS A 284 5.93 5.86 20.31
N LEU A 285 7.11 6.34 20.72
CA LEU A 285 8.17 5.44 21.11
C LEU A 285 7.65 4.56 22.27
N PRO A 286 8.00 3.27 22.32
CA PRO A 286 7.68 2.47 23.49
C PRO A 286 8.26 3.13 24.75
N PRO A 287 7.67 2.89 25.93
CA PRO A 287 8.18 3.43 27.18
C PRO A 287 9.67 3.07 27.36
N LEU A 288 10.44 3.99 27.95
CA LEU A 288 11.86 3.79 28.22
C LEU A 288 12.03 2.90 29.44
N ASP A 289 12.62 1.72 29.24
CA ASP A 289 12.99 0.81 30.32
C ASP A 289 14.45 1.07 30.75
N LEU A 290 14.67 1.51 32.00
CA LEU A 290 16.01 1.67 32.55
C LEU A 290 16.58 0.31 32.96
N ALA A 291 17.77 -0.03 32.47
CA ALA A 291 18.41 -1.32 32.76
C ALA A 291 18.60 -1.57 34.28
N SER A 292 18.83 -0.52 35.07
CA SER A 292 18.94 -0.61 36.54
C SER A 292 17.65 -1.03 37.23
N GLU A 293 16.49 -0.72 36.63
CA GLU A 293 15.17 -1.04 37.18
C GLU A 293 14.71 -2.43 36.76
N VAL A 294 15.08 -2.85 35.55
CA VAL A 294 14.66 -4.14 34.98
C VAL A 294 15.57 -5.30 35.38
N CYS A 295 16.87 -5.06 35.58
CA CYS A 295 17.84 -6.14 35.87
C CYS A 295 17.51 -6.97 37.14
N PRO A 296 17.01 -6.38 38.25
CA PRO A 296 16.61 -7.15 39.42
C PRO A 296 15.42 -8.08 39.19
N ASN A 297 14.53 -7.74 38.25
CA ASN A 297 13.33 -8.53 37.92
C ASN A 297 13.04 -8.46 36.41
N PRO A 298 13.76 -9.26 35.60
CA PRO A 298 13.62 -9.20 34.15
C PRO A 298 12.25 -9.73 33.69
N PRO A 299 11.68 -9.17 32.61
CA PRO A 299 10.40 -9.63 32.09
C PRO A 299 10.49 -11.08 31.60
N ALA A 300 9.37 -11.79 31.71
CA ALA A 300 9.27 -13.15 31.19
C ALA A 300 9.49 -13.16 29.68
N THR A 301 10.32 -14.10 29.21
CA THR A 301 10.52 -14.30 27.77
C THR A 301 9.28 -14.97 27.17
N PRO A 302 8.84 -14.58 25.96
CA PRO A 302 7.69 -15.22 25.33
C PRO A 302 7.94 -16.69 25.01
N ASP A 303 6.89 -17.47 24.77
CA ASP A 303 7.01 -18.91 24.46
C ASP A 303 7.93 -19.18 23.27
N LEU A 304 8.81 -20.19 23.38
CA LEU A 304 9.68 -20.60 22.29
C LEU A 304 8.88 -21.31 21.18
N ILE A 305 9.16 -20.98 19.92
CA ILE A 305 8.72 -21.72 18.73
C ILE A 305 9.87 -22.56 18.18
N ILE A 306 11.08 -21.98 18.11
CA ILE A 306 12.32 -22.67 17.74
C ILE A 306 13.35 -22.33 18.81
N GLU A 307 13.91 -23.35 19.45
CA GLU A 307 14.91 -23.23 20.50
C GLU A 307 16.05 -22.29 20.08
N ASP A 308 16.34 -21.30 20.93
CA ASP A 308 17.37 -20.26 20.77
C ASP A 308 17.26 -19.39 19.50
N ILE A 309 16.14 -19.44 18.77
CA ILE A 309 16.00 -18.77 17.48
C ILE A 309 14.74 -17.90 17.40
N LEU A 310 13.58 -18.43 17.79
CA LEU A 310 12.30 -17.76 17.56
C LEU A 310 11.35 -17.96 18.74
N HIS A 311 10.91 -16.83 19.31
CA HIS A 311 9.84 -16.78 20.30
C HIS A 311 8.53 -16.27 19.69
N ARG A 312 7.41 -16.57 20.35
CA ARG A 312 6.07 -16.12 19.99
C ARG A 312 6.02 -14.58 19.97
N GLY A 313 5.44 -14.02 18.91
CA GLY A 313 5.35 -12.56 18.70
C GLY A 313 6.57 -11.92 18.05
N LEU A 314 7.68 -12.64 17.87
CA LEU A 314 8.88 -12.13 17.20
C LEU A 314 8.90 -12.47 15.70
N LYS A 315 9.78 -11.76 14.96
CA LYS A 315 9.98 -11.94 13.52
C LYS A 315 11.38 -12.50 13.25
N MET A 316 11.47 -13.57 12.46
CA MET A 316 12.73 -14.11 11.95
C MET A 316 12.86 -13.84 10.46
N ILE A 317 14.05 -13.43 10.02
CA ILE A 317 14.36 -13.19 8.60
C ILE A 317 15.48 -14.13 8.16
N VAL A 318 15.23 -14.92 7.12
CA VAL A 318 16.24 -15.75 6.44
C VAL A 318 16.72 -15.03 5.17
N GLY A 319 17.92 -14.46 5.24
CA GLY A 319 18.60 -13.76 4.14
C GLY A 319 19.61 -14.64 3.38
N GLY A 320 19.95 -14.25 2.16
CA GLY A 320 20.95 -14.95 1.34
C GLY A 320 20.83 -14.63 -0.17
N PRO A 321 21.87 -14.94 -0.97
CA PRO A 321 21.89 -14.62 -2.40
C PRO A 321 20.87 -15.43 -3.22
N SER A 322 20.74 -15.11 -4.51
CA SER A 322 19.92 -15.88 -5.45
C SER A 322 20.36 -17.34 -5.45
N LYS A 323 19.39 -18.26 -5.53
CA LYS A 323 19.61 -19.71 -5.48
C LYS A 323 20.30 -20.25 -4.21
N ALA A 324 20.40 -19.45 -3.14
CA ALA A 324 20.88 -19.91 -1.83
C ALA A 324 19.87 -20.78 -1.05
N HIS A 325 18.84 -21.30 -1.72
CA HIS A 325 17.83 -22.19 -1.14
C HIS A 325 16.99 -21.60 0.01
N LYS A 326 16.90 -20.27 0.14
CA LYS A 326 16.06 -19.59 1.16
C LYS A 326 14.63 -20.15 1.27
N SER A 327 13.94 -20.30 0.13
CA SER A 327 12.56 -20.82 0.12
C SER A 327 12.47 -22.27 0.57
N TRP A 328 13.52 -23.08 0.35
CA TRP A 328 13.59 -24.44 0.90
C TRP A 328 13.82 -24.43 2.40
N THR A 329 14.64 -23.50 2.90
CA THR A 329 14.86 -23.30 4.33
C THR A 329 13.57 -22.91 5.03
N TYR A 330 12.84 -21.91 4.54
CA TYR A 330 11.54 -21.52 5.12
C TYR A 330 10.54 -22.66 5.12
N LEU A 331 10.47 -23.43 4.03
CA LEU A 331 9.57 -24.58 3.95
C LEU A 331 9.95 -25.69 4.94
N SER A 332 11.25 -25.95 5.10
CA SER A 332 11.75 -26.90 6.08
C SER A 332 11.45 -26.47 7.52
N ILE A 333 11.61 -25.18 7.82
CA ILE A 333 11.24 -24.61 9.13
C ILE A 333 9.73 -24.78 9.36
N ALA A 334 8.92 -24.38 8.38
CA ALA A 334 7.46 -24.45 8.46
C ALA A 334 6.97 -25.87 8.75
N ILE A 335 7.54 -26.87 8.06
CA ILE A 335 7.20 -28.28 8.27
C ILE A 335 7.66 -28.78 9.65
N SER A 336 8.90 -28.49 10.04
CA SER A 336 9.43 -28.89 11.35
C SER A 336 8.58 -28.32 12.48
N VAL A 337 8.28 -27.02 12.43
CA VAL A 337 7.44 -26.34 13.43
C VAL A 337 6.00 -26.85 13.42
N ALA A 338 5.40 -27.13 12.24
CA ALA A 338 4.05 -27.68 12.18
C ALA A 338 3.96 -29.09 12.78
N LEU A 339 5.04 -29.87 12.70
CA LEU A 339 5.10 -31.24 13.21
C LEU A 339 5.66 -31.32 14.64
N GLY A 340 6.22 -30.24 15.20
CA GLY A 340 6.99 -30.28 16.45
C GLY A 340 8.29 -31.08 16.34
N GLU A 341 8.81 -31.23 15.12
CA GLU A 341 10.01 -32.01 14.84
C GLU A 341 11.25 -31.10 14.83
N PRO A 342 12.44 -31.60 15.20
CA PRO A 342 13.65 -30.81 15.14
C PRO A 342 13.90 -30.20 13.75
N TRP A 343 14.21 -28.91 13.70
CA TRP A 343 14.71 -28.25 12.51
C TRP A 343 16.23 -28.14 12.60
N LEU A 344 16.94 -28.86 11.71
CA LEU A 344 18.38 -29.04 11.79
C LEU A 344 18.83 -29.68 13.12
N ARG A 345 19.32 -28.87 14.05
CA ARG A 345 19.74 -29.25 15.41
C ARG A 345 18.88 -28.60 16.50
N PHE A 346 17.92 -27.76 16.11
CA PHE A 346 17.12 -26.95 17.02
C PHE A 346 15.78 -27.65 17.24
N ARG A 347 15.38 -27.78 18.51
CA ARG A 347 14.04 -28.29 18.82
C ARG A 347 12.99 -27.26 18.42
N THR A 348 11.82 -27.75 18.02
CA THR A 348 10.68 -26.89 17.68
C THR A 348 9.47 -27.29 18.51
N ASN A 349 8.64 -26.31 18.85
CA ASN A 349 7.35 -26.55 19.48
C ASN A 349 6.26 -26.54 18.41
N ALA A 350 5.40 -27.56 18.45
CA ALA A 350 4.32 -27.73 17.49
C ALA A 350 3.33 -26.54 17.57
N VAL A 351 3.19 -25.79 16.47
CA VAL A 351 2.20 -24.71 16.34
C VAL A 351 1.57 -24.71 14.95
N ASN A 352 0.41 -24.10 14.80
CA ASN A 352 -0.23 -23.94 13.49
C ASN A 352 0.62 -23.02 12.60
N VAL A 353 0.96 -23.50 11.41
CA VAL A 353 1.78 -22.76 10.44
C VAL A 353 0.99 -22.42 9.19
N LEU A 354 0.94 -21.13 8.84
CA LEU A 354 0.48 -20.64 7.54
C LEU A 354 1.69 -20.29 6.66
N TYR A 355 1.81 -20.95 5.51
CA TYR A 355 2.87 -20.66 4.53
C TYR A 355 2.29 -19.87 3.34
N VAL A 356 2.62 -18.58 3.26
CA VAL A 356 2.16 -17.70 2.18
C VAL A 356 3.26 -17.56 1.11
N ASN A 357 2.93 -17.86 -0.15
CA ASN A 357 3.88 -17.82 -1.26
C ASN A 357 3.35 -17.02 -2.44
N PHE A 358 4.15 -16.04 -2.88
CA PHE A 358 3.86 -15.17 -4.03
C PHE A 358 4.82 -15.40 -5.21
N GLU A 359 5.81 -16.29 -5.09
CA GLU A 359 6.88 -16.45 -6.09
C GLU A 359 6.74 -17.74 -6.91
N VAL A 360 6.35 -18.85 -6.28
CA VAL A 360 6.41 -20.18 -6.89
C VAL A 360 5.02 -20.66 -7.32
N PRO A 361 4.78 -21.05 -8.59
CA PRO A 361 3.50 -21.60 -9.00
C PRO A 361 3.10 -22.84 -8.21
N ARG A 362 1.78 -23.01 -7.98
CA ARG A 362 1.21 -24.03 -7.08
C ARG A 362 1.74 -25.45 -7.30
N PRO A 363 1.86 -26.00 -8.54
CA PRO A 363 2.36 -27.36 -8.74
C PRO A 363 3.81 -27.55 -8.25
N PHE A 364 4.67 -26.55 -8.49
CA PHE A 364 6.06 -26.61 -8.02
C PHE A 364 6.15 -26.47 -6.51
N LEU A 365 5.32 -25.62 -5.89
CA LEU A 365 5.25 -25.50 -4.45
C LEU A 365 4.82 -26.81 -3.79
N ILE A 366 3.73 -27.43 -4.26
CA ILE A 366 3.24 -28.72 -3.76
C ILE A 366 4.35 -29.78 -3.84
N ARG A 367 5.07 -29.83 -4.97
CA ARG A 367 6.19 -30.75 -5.13
C ARG A 367 7.31 -30.48 -4.10
N ARG A 368 7.63 -29.22 -3.80
CA ARG A 368 8.61 -28.87 -2.76
C ARG A 368 8.14 -29.27 -1.37
N VAL A 369 6.84 -29.10 -1.07
CA VAL A 369 6.24 -29.49 0.22
C VAL A 369 6.37 -31.01 0.42
N ILE A 370 5.93 -31.80 -0.56
CA ILE A 370 6.02 -33.26 -0.53
C ILE A 370 7.47 -33.71 -0.33
N LEU A 371 8.40 -33.16 -1.13
CA LEU A 371 9.82 -33.51 -1.00
C LEU A 371 10.38 -33.15 0.38
N SER A 372 10.03 -31.99 0.92
CA SER A 372 10.52 -31.54 2.22
C SER A 372 9.96 -32.41 3.36
N LEU A 373 8.68 -32.78 3.31
CA LEU A 373 8.06 -33.71 4.27
C LEU A 373 8.76 -35.07 4.29
N VAL A 374 9.00 -35.63 3.10
CA VAL A 374 9.70 -36.91 2.93
C VAL A 374 11.12 -36.82 3.51
N LEU A 375 11.87 -35.77 3.17
CA LEU A 375 13.24 -35.58 3.66
C LEU A 375 13.32 -35.39 5.18
N THR A 376 12.38 -34.63 5.77
CA THR A 376 12.31 -34.47 7.23
C THR A 376 12.11 -35.81 7.91
N ARG A 377 11.14 -36.63 7.46
CA ARG A 377 10.90 -37.96 8.03
C ARG A 377 12.08 -38.93 7.82
N PHE A 378 12.69 -38.94 6.64
CA PHE A 378 13.87 -39.78 6.39
C PHE A 378 15.07 -39.38 7.26
N ARG A 379 15.26 -38.08 7.51
CA ARG A 379 16.34 -37.58 8.36
C ARG A 379 16.17 -38.04 9.81
N LEU A 380 14.95 -37.94 10.34
CA LEU A 380 14.64 -38.37 11.71
C LEU A 380 14.83 -39.87 11.89
N ALA A 381 14.35 -40.68 10.92
CA ALA A 381 14.55 -42.13 10.94
C ALA A 381 16.04 -42.53 10.95
N ARG A 382 16.91 -41.80 10.25
CA ARG A 382 18.36 -42.03 10.26
C ARG A 382 19.07 -41.60 11.54
N LEU A 383 18.52 -40.62 12.24
CA LEU A 383 19.06 -40.12 13.51
C LEU A 383 18.54 -40.92 14.72
N GLY A 384 17.79 -42.02 14.49
CA GLY A 384 17.25 -42.86 15.56
C GLY A 384 16.09 -42.23 16.33
N TYR A 385 15.47 -41.18 15.80
CA TYR A 385 14.33 -40.52 16.45
C TYR A 385 13.04 -41.29 16.16
N SER A 386 12.40 -41.80 17.20
CA SER A 386 11.00 -42.21 17.18
C SER A 386 10.12 -41.07 17.72
N ALA A 387 8.94 -40.90 17.12
CA ALA A 387 7.93 -39.97 17.61
C ALA A 387 7.50 -40.40 19.03
N GLY A 388 8.16 -39.86 20.06
CA GLY A 388 7.90 -40.22 21.46
C GLY A 388 9.05 -40.02 22.46
N ASN A 389 10.30 -39.78 22.04
CA ASN A 389 11.39 -39.52 22.99
C ASN A 389 12.34 -38.38 22.54
N PRO A 390 12.14 -37.13 23.04
CA PRO A 390 12.96 -35.97 22.65
C PRO A 390 14.36 -35.91 23.29
N GLN A 391 14.74 -36.86 24.15
CA GLN A 391 15.95 -36.77 24.97
C GLN A 391 17.23 -37.30 24.28
N GLY A 392 17.15 -37.76 23.04
CA GLY A 392 18.25 -38.47 22.37
C GLY A 392 19.28 -37.61 21.61
N MET A 393 19.21 -36.28 21.63
CA MET A 393 20.28 -35.48 21.03
C MET A 393 21.48 -35.40 21.98
N PRO A 394 22.70 -35.74 21.56
CA PRO A 394 23.88 -35.33 22.31
C PRO A 394 23.87 -33.80 22.34
N HIS A 395 23.75 -33.21 23.53
CA HIS A 395 24.08 -31.81 23.74
C HIS A 395 25.50 -31.62 23.20
N ALA A 396 25.65 -30.88 22.10
CA ALA A 396 26.97 -30.37 21.77
C ALA A 396 27.30 -29.39 22.89
N GLU A 397 28.16 -29.82 23.84
CA GLU A 397 28.76 -28.91 24.81
C GLU A 397 29.23 -27.67 24.05
N TYR A 398 28.68 -26.52 24.43
CA TYR A 398 29.20 -25.23 23.99
C TYR A 398 30.64 -25.16 24.47
N ARG A 399 31.60 -25.44 23.59
CA ARG A 399 33.01 -25.13 23.86
C ARG A 399 33.18 -23.64 23.56
N PRO A 400 33.37 -22.78 24.56
CA PRO A 400 33.70 -21.39 24.30
C PRO A 400 34.97 -21.34 23.44
N TYR A 401 35.03 -20.36 22.55
CA TYR A 401 36.22 -20.07 21.76
C TYR A 401 37.44 -20.02 22.68
N ARG A 402 38.36 -20.99 22.57
CA ARG A 402 39.68 -20.86 23.20
C ARG A 402 40.38 -19.68 22.55
N THR A 403 40.41 -18.54 23.23
CA THR A 403 41.36 -17.47 22.92
C THR A 403 42.76 -18.07 23.01
N ARG A 404 43.50 -18.05 21.90
CA ARG A 404 44.92 -18.39 21.90
C ARG A 404 45.63 -17.42 22.87
N PRO A 405 46.39 -17.89 23.87
CA PRO A 405 47.23 -17.01 24.66
C PRO A 405 48.50 -16.69 23.87
N GLY A 406 48.83 -15.40 23.76
CA GLY A 406 50.14 -14.92 23.35
C GLY A 406 50.21 -14.37 21.92
N LEU A 407 50.10 -13.05 21.80
CA LEU A 407 50.75 -12.26 20.75
C LEU A 407 51.02 -10.89 21.36
N GLN A 408 52.14 -10.81 22.10
CA GLN A 408 52.87 -9.56 22.28
C GLN A 408 53.74 -9.32 21.04
N ASP A 409 53.72 -8.07 20.60
CA ASP A 409 54.67 -7.31 19.78
C ASP A 409 55.39 -7.93 18.56
N GLY A 410 55.30 -7.16 17.47
CA GLY A 410 56.45 -6.77 16.67
C GLY A 410 56.92 -7.76 15.59
N GLY A 411 56.63 -7.46 14.33
CA GLY A 411 57.42 -8.01 13.23
C GLY A 411 56.74 -8.01 11.86
N ARG A 412 57.20 -7.14 10.96
CA ARG A 412 56.97 -7.22 9.52
C ARG A 412 57.31 -8.63 9.00
N ARG A 413 56.46 -9.22 8.14
CA ARG A 413 56.89 -9.89 6.90
C ARG A 413 55.73 -10.33 6.00
N GLN A 414 55.75 -9.74 4.80
CA GLN A 414 55.59 -10.33 3.46
C GLN A 414 54.39 -11.24 3.14
N GLN A 415 53.65 -10.76 2.13
CA GLN A 415 52.85 -11.54 1.19
C GLN A 415 53.57 -12.83 0.76
N ARG A 416 52.87 -13.96 0.88
CA ARG A 416 53.04 -15.10 -0.02
C ARG A 416 51.68 -15.65 -0.42
N GLU A 417 51.48 -15.68 -1.73
CA GLU A 417 50.42 -16.36 -2.44
C GLU A 417 50.42 -17.86 -2.19
N GLY A 418 49.24 -18.48 -2.34
CA GLY A 418 49.11 -19.87 -2.73
C GLY A 418 48.87 -20.87 -1.61
N SER A 419 47.60 -21.06 -1.23
CA SER A 419 47.14 -22.41 -0.85
C SER A 419 45.69 -22.64 -1.29
N ARG A 420 45.52 -23.68 -2.10
CA ARG A 420 44.27 -24.14 -2.69
C ARG A 420 43.26 -24.49 -1.59
N GLN A 421 42.17 -23.74 -1.47
CA GLN A 421 40.99 -24.21 -0.75
C GLN A 421 40.35 -25.35 -1.56
N ARG A 422 40.38 -26.56 -1.01
CA ARG A 422 39.51 -27.65 -1.45
C ARG A 422 38.07 -27.24 -1.17
N THR A 423 37.37 -26.76 -2.18
CA THR A 423 35.90 -26.73 -2.19
C THR A 423 35.40 -28.17 -2.13
N GLN A 424 34.91 -28.61 -0.96
CA GLN A 424 33.99 -29.75 -0.92
C GLN A 424 32.70 -29.30 -1.61
N ALA A 425 32.63 -29.57 -2.91
CA ALA A 425 31.39 -29.48 -3.66
C ALA A 425 30.40 -30.47 -3.05
N PHE A 426 29.30 -29.97 -2.48
CA PHE A 426 28.14 -30.81 -2.21
C PHE A 426 27.64 -31.34 -3.56
N ALA A 427 27.82 -32.64 -3.79
CA ALA A 427 27.38 -33.31 -5.01
C ALA A 427 25.85 -33.11 -5.21
N PRO A 428 25.38 -32.92 -6.46
CA PRO A 428 24.00 -32.56 -6.74
C PRO A 428 23.01 -33.65 -6.33
N TYR A 429 21.85 -33.22 -5.82
CA TYR A 429 20.75 -33.97 -5.20
C TYR A 429 19.99 -34.99 -6.10
N ARG A 430 20.52 -35.34 -7.28
CA ARG A 430 19.92 -36.35 -8.19
C ARG A 430 20.00 -37.81 -7.69
N PRO A 431 21.03 -38.29 -6.96
CA PRO A 431 21.18 -39.72 -6.69
C PRO A 431 20.36 -40.21 -5.49
N ALA A 432 19.55 -39.36 -4.84
CA ALA A 432 18.65 -39.78 -3.77
C ALA A 432 17.36 -40.42 -4.31
N PHE A 433 16.83 -39.91 -5.43
CA PHE A 433 15.58 -40.38 -6.04
C PHE A 433 15.74 -41.79 -6.64
N ASP A 434 16.84 -42.01 -7.36
CA ASP A 434 17.15 -43.32 -7.97
C ASP A 434 17.51 -44.39 -6.92
N ARG A 435 18.01 -43.99 -5.76
CA ARG A 435 18.30 -44.93 -4.65
C ARG A 435 17.05 -45.37 -3.89
N ALA A 436 16.03 -44.51 -3.78
CA ALA A 436 14.76 -44.86 -3.16
C ALA A 436 13.94 -45.84 -4.02
N ARG A 437 13.90 -45.66 -5.34
CA ARG A 437 13.27 -46.60 -6.28
C ARG A 437 13.94 -47.99 -6.30
N ARG A 438 15.28 -48.05 -6.27
CA ARG A 438 16.04 -49.31 -6.29
C ARG A 438 15.90 -50.16 -5.01
N ARG A 439 15.33 -49.60 -3.93
CA ARG A 439 15.13 -50.28 -2.65
C ARG A 439 13.68 -50.73 -2.41
N GLY A 440 12.84 -50.76 -3.44
CA GLY A 440 11.49 -51.36 -3.37
C GLY A 440 10.46 -50.55 -2.57
N PHE A 441 10.67 -49.24 -2.39
CA PHE A 441 9.68 -48.39 -1.73
C PHE A 441 8.48 -48.14 -2.66
N ASP A 442 7.33 -48.73 -2.34
CA ASP A 442 6.05 -48.46 -3.00
C ASP A 442 5.42 -47.18 -2.42
N TRP A 443 5.03 -46.27 -3.32
CA TRP A 443 4.56 -44.91 -2.99
C TRP A 443 3.04 -44.83 -2.79
N ARG A 444 2.33 -45.95 -2.97
CA ARG A 444 0.86 -45.99 -2.95
C ARG A 444 0.16 -45.81 -1.58
N PRO A 445 0.75 -46.05 -0.40
CA PRO A 445 0.00 -45.89 0.85
C PRO A 445 -0.08 -44.45 1.41
N LEU A 446 0.57 -43.46 0.79
CA LEU A 446 0.69 -42.10 1.36
C LEU A 446 -0.54 -41.18 1.16
N CYS A 447 -1.67 -41.71 0.67
CA CYS A 447 -2.90 -40.95 0.40
C CYS A 447 -4.12 -41.38 1.24
N GLN A 448 -3.96 -42.24 2.26
CA GLN A 448 -5.04 -42.54 3.20
C GLN A 448 -4.49 -42.57 4.63
N GLY A 449 -5.08 -41.74 5.48
CA GLY A 449 -4.68 -41.49 6.87
C GLY A 449 -4.98 -40.06 7.24
#